data_AF-A0A9E5AWR3-F1
#
_entry.id   AF-A0A9E5AWR3-F1
#
_cell.length_a   1.000
_cell.length_b   1.000
_cell.length_c   1.000
_cell.angle_alpha   90.00
_cell.angle_beta   90.00
_cell.angle_gamma   90.00
#
_symmetry.space_group_name_H-M   'P 1'
#
loop_
_entity.id
_entity.type
_entity.pdbx_description
1 polymer ?
#
loop_
_entity_poly.entity_id
_entity_poly.type
_entity_poly.pdbx_seq_one_letter_code
_entity_poly.pdbx_strand_id
1 'polypeptide(L)' 'MKCVLVPLAPGFEEIEAITVIDILRRAGVEVTVAGTQSGPIEASRKTKHLPDCTLDNVRADDF' A
#
# COMPACT_ATOMS: atom_id res chain seq x y z
N MET A 1 3.48 -18.63 -3.49
CA MET A 1 4.14 -17.30 -3.44
C MET A 1 3.51 -16.56 -2.26
N LYS A 2 4.23 -15.75 -1.49
CA LYS A 2 3.61 -15.00 -0.39
C LYS A 2 3.10 -13.67 -0.93
N CYS A 3 1.86 -13.32 -0.61
CA CYS A 3 1.22 -12.07 -1.00
C CYS A 3 0.98 -11.22 0.25
N VAL A 4 1.17 -9.91 0.17
CA VAL A 4 0.91 -8.97 1.27
C VAL A 4 0.10 -7.78 0.75
N LEU A 5 -0.98 -7.46 1.44
CA LEU A 5 -1.76 -6.26 1.24
C LEU A 5 -1.25 -5.13 2.15
N VAL A 6 -1.00 -3.95 1.59
CA VAL A 6 -0.68 -2.73 2.35
C VAL A 6 -1.73 -1.66 2.07
N PRO A 7 -2.70 -1.46 2.97
CA PRO A 7 -3.69 -0.39 2.84
C PRO A 7 -3.08 0.98 3.14
N LEU A 8 -3.37 1.98 2.30
CA LEU A 8 -3.02 3.38 2.51
C LEU A 8 -4.27 4.23 2.70
N ALA A 9 -4.35 4.94 3.82
CA ALA A 9 -5.39 5.91 4.11
C ALA A 9 -4.79 7.32 4.24
N PRO A 10 -5.56 8.40 4.00
CA PRO A 10 -5.07 9.76 4.19
C PRO A 10 -4.41 9.96 5.57
N GLY A 11 -3.21 10.54 5.58
CA GLY A 11 -2.45 10.78 6.80
C GLY A 11 -1.61 9.59 7.30
N PHE A 12 -1.48 8.51 6.53
CA PHE A 12 -0.55 7.42 6.85
C PHE A 12 0.89 7.93 7.02
N GLU A 13 1.69 7.26 7.85
CA GLU A 13 3.11 7.57 8.04
C GLU A 13 3.91 7.00 6.86
N GLU A 14 4.54 7.87 6.08
CA GLU A 14 5.18 7.47 4.83
C GLU A 14 6.43 6.60 5.00
N ILE A 15 7.23 6.79 6.04
CA ILE A 15 8.41 5.97 6.29
C ILE A 15 7.97 4.55 6.68
N GLU A 16 6.97 4.39 7.54
CA GLU A 16 6.46 3.11 8.00
C GLU A 16 5.86 2.30 6.84
N ALA A 17 5.02 2.92 6.00
CA ALA A 17 4.38 2.21 4.90
C ALA A 17 5.35 1.93 3.75
N ILE A 18 6.07 2.94 3.25
CA ILE A 18 6.90 2.79 2.05
C ILE A 18 8.12 1.92 2.30
N THR A 19 8.72 2.00 3.50
CA THR A 19 9.86 1.15 3.85
C THR A 19 9.46 -0.33 3.92
N VAL A 20 8.29 -0.64 4.52
CA VAL A 20 7.78 -2.01 4.58
C VAL A 20 7.50 -2.54 3.17
N ILE A 21 6.84 -1.74 2.32
CA ILE A 21 6.59 -2.10 0.91
C ILE A 21 7.90 -2.41 0.17
N ASP A 22 8.92 -1.54 0.28
CA ASP A 22 10.21 -1.72 -0.41
C ASP A 22 10.93 -2.98 0.07
N ILE A 23 11.01 -3.19 1.39
CA ILE A 23 11.67 -4.37 1.98
C ILE A 23 11.01 -5.67 1.51
N LEU A 24 9.67 -5.74 1.57
CA LEU A 24 8.92 -6.93 1.17
C LEU A 24 9.11 -7.24 -0.32
N ARG A 25 9.06 -6.22 -1.19
CA ARG A 25 9.30 -6.38 -2.63
C ARG A 25 10.73 -6.86 -2.91
N ARG A 26 11.74 -6.31 -2.22
CA ARG A 26 13.15 -6.78 -2.31
C ARG A 26 13.33 -8.22 -1.84
N ALA A 27 12.51 -8.68 -0.90
CA ALA A 27 12.48 -10.06 -0.43
C ALA A 27 11.72 -11.03 -1.37
N GLY A 28 11.21 -10.54 -2.51
CA GLY A 28 10.45 -11.36 -3.48
C GLY A 28 9.01 -11.65 -3.06
N VAL A 29 8.45 -10.87 -2.12
CA VAL A 29 7.03 -10.93 -1.75
C VAL A 29 6.23 -10.12 -2.75
N GLU A 30 5.09 -10.65 -3.18
CA GLU A 30 4.14 -9.91 -3.99
C GLU A 30 3.37 -8.94 -3.09
N VAL A 31 3.49 -7.64 -3.34
CA VAL A 31 2.90 -6.59 -2.49
C VAL A 31 1.92 -5.76 -3.30
N THR A 32 0.65 -5.81 -2.90
CA THR A 32 -0.43 -4.95 -3.43
C THR A 32 -0.66 -3.78 -2.48
N VAL A 33 -0.52 -2.57 -2.98
CA VAL A 33 -0.80 -1.33 -2.26
C VAL A 33 -2.19 -0.84 -2.60
N ALA A 34 -3.09 -0.79 -1.62
CA ALA A 34 -4.50 -0.44 -1.83
C ALA A 34 -4.88 0.86 -1.12
N GLY A 35 -5.36 1.85 -1.87
CA GLY A 35 -5.84 3.11 -1.29
C GLY A 35 -7.26 2.99 -0.75
N THR A 36 -7.55 3.61 0.40
CA THR A 36 -8.93 3.70 0.93
C THR A 36 -9.81 4.70 0.17
N GLN A 37 -9.24 5.44 -0.78
CA GLN A 37 -9.93 6.35 -1.69
C GLN A 37 -9.26 6.29 -3.07
N SER A 38 -9.97 6.76 -4.10
CA SER A 38 -9.45 6.81 -5.47
C SER A 38 -8.34 7.85 -5.64
N GLY A 39 -7.35 7.52 -6.47
CA GLY A 39 -6.24 8.42 -6.81
C GLY A 39 -5.14 8.48 -5.75
N PRO A 40 -4.27 9.50 -5.80
CA PRO A 40 -3.17 9.63 -4.85
C PRO A 40 -3.63 9.82 -3.40
N ILE A 41 -2.99 9.13 -2.47
CA ILE A 41 -3.17 9.27 -1.02
C ILE A 41 -2.09 10.22 -0.48
N GLU A 42 -2.51 11.27 0.23
CA GLU A 42 -1.59 12.18 0.91
C GLU A 42 -1.19 11.59 2.28
N ALA A 43 0.12 11.46 2.51
CA ALA A 43 0.71 10.97 3.76
C ALA A 43 0.85 12.08 4.81
N SER A 44 1.27 11.72 6.02
CA SER A 44 1.38 12.62 7.17
C SER A 44 2.30 13.83 6.93
N ARG A 45 3.40 13.66 6.18
CA ARG A 45 4.35 14.74 5.82
C ARG A 45 4.20 15.21 4.38
N LYS A 46 2.98 15.15 3.84
CA LYS A 46 2.56 15.77 2.57
C LYS A 46 3.13 15.15 1.30
N THR A 47 3.80 14.00 1.40
CA THR A 47 4.08 13.16 0.23
C THR A 47 2.78 12.57 -0.32
N LYS A 48 2.71 12.35 -1.63
CA LYS A 48 1.53 11.78 -2.30
C LYS A 48 1.90 10.49 -2.99
N HIS A 49 1.14 9.43 -2.73
CA HIS A 49 1.45 8.08 -3.19
C HIS A 49 0.26 7.55 -3.99
N LEU A 50 0.54 7.06 -5.20
CA LEU A 50 -0.47 6.43 -6.05
C LEU A 50 -0.49 4.93 -5.73
N PRO A 51 -1.58 4.39 -5.14
CA PRO A 51 -1.72 2.96 -4.89
C PRO A 51 -1.96 2.18 -6.19
N ASP A 52 -1.76 0.86 -6.14
CA ASP A 52 -1.99 -0.04 -7.28
C ASP A 52 -3.49 -0.14 -7.61
N CYS A 53 -4.34 -0.14 -6.58
CA CYS A 53 -5.80 -0.18 -6.70
C CYS A 53 -6.48 0.50 -5.49
N THR A 54 -7.81 0.54 -5.49
CA THR A 54 -8.61 0.90 -4.31
C THR A 54 -8.88 -0.34 -3.44
N LEU A 55 -9.06 -0.14 -2.14
CA LEU A 55 -9.33 -1.22 -1.19
C LEU A 55 -10.60 -2.03 -1.53
N ASP A 56 -11.60 -1.38 -2.13
CA ASP A 56 -12.83 -2.05 -2.60
C ASP A 56 -12.59 -3.11 -3.69
N ASN A 57 -11.45 -3.05 -4.38
CA ASN A 57 -11.07 -4.00 -5.44
C ASN A 57 -10.20 -5.15 -4.92
N VAL A 58 -10.04 -5.29 -3.60
CA VAL A 58 -9.21 -6.32 -2.97
C VAL A 58 -10.08 -7.44 -2.42
N ARG A 59 -9.65 -8.70 -2.60
CA ARG A 59 -10.30 -9.87 -1.96
C ARG A 59 -9.38 -10.43 -0.89
N ALA A 60 -9.94 -10.75 0.27
CA ALA A 60 -9.15 -11.25 1.40
C ALA A 60 -8.46 -12.59 1.09
N ASP A 61 -9.10 -13.45 0.30
CA ASP A 61 -8.56 -14.78 -0.05
C ASP A 61 -7.29 -14.74 -0.93
N ASP A 62 -6.93 -13.56 -1.47
CA ASP A 62 -5.76 -13.38 -2.34
C ASP A 62 -4.44 -13.18 -1.54
N PHE A 63 -4.51 -13.08 -0.20
CA PHE A 63 -3.39 -12.72 0.69
C PHE A 63 -3.28 -13.65 1.90
#